data_AF-A0A7C6ECR8-F1
#
_entry.id   AF-A0A7C6ECR8-F1
#
_cell.length_a   1.000
_cell.length_b   1.000
_cell.length_c   1.000
_cell.angle_alpha   90.00
_cell.angle_beta   90.00
_cell.angle_gamma   90.00
#
_symmetry.space_group_name_H-M   'P 1'
#
loop_
_entity.id
_entity.type
_entity.pdbx_description
1 polymer ?
#
loop_
_entity_poly.entity_id
_entity_poly.type
_entity_poly.pdbx_seq_one_letter_code
_entity_poly.pdbx_strand_id
1 'polypeptide(L)'
;MKRISLIIICIVFIGCDRGLEPSKPKLGFAGTIYAMSSWPQQDSIIRLLLFASQIYPLDSTSVYNGLMKLPQRIFLYPSINESLPLGFDSISYSFPLEAGIYNYVGVVQQIDTDFVNKGIRVFRVVGFYKNPENDTLPGTVIVNEYEQIKGINIYIDFYNLVKQPF
;
A
#
# COMPACT_ATOMS: atom_id res chain seq x y z
N MET A 1 70.31 32.46 13.17
CA MET A 1 68.93 32.08 13.55
C MET A 1 67.97 32.83 12.63
N LYS A 2 67.29 32.12 11.71
CA LYS A 2 66.12 32.51 10.89
C LYS A 2 66.13 31.67 9.61
N ARG A 3 65.34 30.60 9.59
CA ARG A 3 64.80 29.96 8.37
C ARG A 3 63.42 29.40 8.73
N ILE A 4 62.41 30.25 8.62
CA ILE A 4 61.02 29.85 8.46
C ILE A 4 60.83 29.70 6.96
N SER A 5 60.43 28.54 6.45
CA SER A 5 59.42 28.46 5.38
C SER A 5 59.11 27.01 5.00
N LEU A 6 57.83 26.79 4.70
CA LEU A 6 57.23 25.66 4.00
C LEU A 6 57.26 24.29 4.71
N ILE A 7 56.10 23.86 5.22
CA ILE A 7 55.37 22.63 4.85
C ILE A 7 54.05 22.68 5.65
N ILE A 8 53.13 23.54 5.21
CA ILE A 8 51.71 23.53 5.60
C ILE A 8 50.95 23.78 4.30
N ILE A 9 50.72 22.74 3.50
CA ILE A 9 49.77 22.65 2.40
C ILE A 9 49.83 21.19 1.93
N CYS A 10 49.01 20.33 2.54
CA CYS A 10 48.70 18.98 2.03
C CYS A 10 47.53 18.31 2.79
N ILE A 11 46.55 19.09 3.28
CA ILE A 11 45.37 18.54 4.00
C ILE A 11 44.05 19.17 3.54
N VAL A 12 43.89 19.47 2.26
CA VAL A 12 42.56 19.88 1.75
C VAL A 12 42.44 19.38 0.33
N PHE A 13 41.93 18.17 0.09
CA PHE A 13 41.17 17.76 -1.12
C PHE A 13 40.70 16.29 -1.02
N ILE A 14 40.23 15.86 0.17
CA ILE A 14 39.40 14.64 0.28
C ILE A 14 37.97 15.08 0.66
N GLY A 15 37.45 16.06 -0.08
CA GLY A 15 36.04 16.40 -0.10
C GLY A 15 35.46 15.80 -1.37
N CYS A 16 35.19 14.51 -1.36
CA CYS A 16 34.41 13.91 -2.44
C CYS A 16 32.96 14.35 -2.18
N ASP A 17 32.55 15.41 -2.88
CA ASP A 17 31.18 15.89 -2.98
C ASP A 17 30.27 14.74 -3.39
N ARG A 18 29.70 14.04 -2.41
CA ARG A 18 28.48 13.27 -2.63
C ARG A 18 27.37 14.29 -2.76
N GLY A 19 27.22 14.80 -3.99
CA GLY A 19 26.10 15.64 -4.38
C GLY A 19 24.81 15.03 -3.86
N LEU A 20 23.94 15.89 -3.33
CA LEU A 20 22.62 15.52 -2.85
C LEU A 20 21.91 14.76 -3.98
N GLU A 21 21.81 13.44 -3.84
CA GLU A 21 21.09 12.62 -4.81
C GLU A 21 19.63 13.11 -4.80
N PRO A 22 19.06 13.49 -5.96
CA PRO A 22 17.69 13.99 -6.00
C PRO A 22 16.77 12.93 -5.43
N SER A 23 15.88 13.34 -4.52
CA SER A 23 14.88 12.44 -3.94
C SER A 23 14.12 11.78 -5.09
N LYS A 24 14.24 10.46 -5.22
CA LYS A 24 13.51 9.70 -6.25
C LYS A 24 12.02 10.01 -6.10
N PRO A 25 11.30 10.33 -7.18
CA PRO A 25 9.87 10.58 -7.10
C PRO A 25 9.18 9.38 -6.48
N LYS A 26 8.30 9.63 -5.51
CA LYS A 26 7.44 8.59 -4.95
C LYS A 26 6.44 8.20 -6.03
N LEU A 27 6.42 6.93 -6.41
CA LEU A 27 5.48 6.37 -7.38
C LEU A 27 4.32 5.71 -6.61
N GLY A 28 3.10 5.76 -7.14
CA GLY A 28 1.94 5.07 -6.59
C GLY A 28 0.85 6.02 -6.11
N PHE A 29 0.20 5.71 -4.99
CA PHE A 29 -0.86 6.55 -4.44
C PHE A 29 -0.85 6.64 -2.92
N ALA A 30 -1.52 7.66 -2.38
CA ALA A 30 -1.63 7.96 -0.97
C ALA A 30 -3.03 8.46 -0.62
N GLY A 31 -3.41 8.28 0.64
CA GLY A 31 -4.68 8.74 1.17
C GLY A 31 -4.83 8.40 2.64
N THR A 32 -6.08 8.40 3.09
CA THR A 32 -6.43 8.10 4.48
C THR A 32 -7.46 7.00 4.54
N ILE A 33 -7.23 6.03 5.42
CA ILE A 33 -8.22 5.00 5.77
C ILE A 33 -8.97 5.48 7.01
N TYR A 34 -10.29 5.44 6.98
CA TYR A 34 -11.18 5.84 8.07
C TYR A 34 -11.97 4.64 8.57
N ALA A 35 -11.93 4.39 9.89
CA ALA A 35 -12.79 3.40 10.53
C ALA A 35 -14.15 4.04 10.84
N MET A 36 -15.20 3.57 10.17
CA MET A 36 -16.56 4.10 10.33
C MET A 36 -17.34 3.43 11.47
N SER A 37 -16.93 2.22 11.84
CA SER A 37 -17.51 1.44 12.92
C SER A 37 -16.52 1.27 14.06
N SER A 38 -17.01 0.84 15.23
CA SER A 38 -16.12 0.35 16.29
C SER A 38 -15.23 -0.77 15.75
N TRP A 39 -14.03 -0.88 16.31
CA TRP A 39 -13.18 -2.02 16.00
C TRP A 39 -13.80 -3.29 16.58
N PRO A 40 -13.75 -4.42 15.83
CA PRO A 40 -14.13 -5.71 16.40
C PRO A 40 -13.15 -6.08 17.51
N GLN A 41 -13.48 -7.13 18.27
CA GLN A 41 -12.57 -7.65 19.29
C GLN A 41 -11.21 -7.97 18.67
N GLN A 42 -10.13 -7.67 19.39
CA GLN A 42 -8.76 -7.74 18.87
C GLN A 42 -8.43 -9.12 18.29
N ASP A 43 -8.93 -10.20 18.91
CA ASP A 43 -8.72 -11.58 18.46
C ASP A 43 -9.46 -11.93 17.15
N SER A 44 -10.34 -11.05 16.67
CA SER A 44 -11.07 -11.22 15.40
C SER A 44 -10.32 -10.64 14.18
N ILE A 45 -9.22 -9.90 14.39
CA ILE A 45 -8.40 -9.36 13.30
C ILE A 45 -6.99 -9.93 13.42
N ILE A 46 -6.61 -10.79 12.47
CA ILE A 46 -5.24 -11.29 12.40
C ILE A 46 -4.34 -10.24 11.75
N ARG A 47 -4.79 -9.69 10.61
CA ARG A 47 -4.08 -8.64 9.85
C ARG A 47 -5.06 -7.74 9.11
N LEU A 48 -4.62 -6.52 8.85
CA LEU A 48 -5.27 -5.57 7.97
C LEU A 48 -4.29 -5.16 6.87
N LEU A 49 -4.67 -5.32 5.61
CA LEU A 49 -3.83 -5.04 4.45
C LEU A 49 -4.59 -4.14 3.47
N LEU A 50 -3.89 -3.16 2.91
CA LEU A 50 -4.31 -2.46 1.71
C LEU A 50 -3.97 -3.34 0.49
N PHE A 51 -4.83 -3.33 -0.52
CA PHE A 51 -4.55 -3.98 -1.79
C PHE A 51 -4.86 -3.07 -2.97
N ALA A 52 -4.17 -3.31 -4.08
CA ALA A 52 -4.43 -2.68 -5.36
C ALA A 52 -4.44 -3.76 -6.44
N SER A 53 -5.52 -3.85 -7.20
CA SER A 53 -5.71 -4.84 -8.25
C SER A 53 -5.88 -4.16 -9.60
N GLN A 54 -5.14 -4.65 -10.59
CA GLN A 54 -5.34 -4.31 -12.00
C GLN A 54 -6.49 -5.10 -12.63
N ILE A 55 -7.03 -6.10 -11.92
CA ILE A 55 -8.12 -6.98 -12.38
C ILE A 55 -9.39 -6.68 -11.58
N TYR A 56 -10.53 -6.51 -12.26
CA TYR A 56 -11.86 -6.46 -11.66
C TYR A 56 -12.90 -6.96 -12.68
N PRO A 57 -13.95 -7.71 -12.30
CA PRO A 57 -14.23 -8.22 -10.95
C PRO A 57 -13.20 -9.24 -10.48
N LEU A 58 -13.14 -9.46 -9.17
CA LEU A 58 -12.30 -10.49 -8.57
C LEU A 58 -13.14 -11.76 -8.34
N ASP A 59 -12.48 -12.92 -8.45
CA ASP A 59 -12.93 -14.24 -7.99
C ASP A 59 -11.75 -14.96 -7.32
N SER A 60 -11.99 -16.10 -6.67
CA SER A 60 -10.92 -16.80 -5.95
C SER A 60 -9.73 -17.21 -6.83
N THR A 61 -9.99 -17.58 -8.09
CA THR A 61 -8.96 -17.96 -9.06
C THR A 61 -8.21 -16.73 -9.57
N SER A 62 -8.89 -15.63 -9.86
CA SER A 62 -8.27 -14.38 -10.29
C SER A 62 -7.39 -13.78 -9.20
N VAL A 63 -7.80 -13.89 -7.93
CA VAL A 63 -7.00 -13.42 -6.80
C VAL A 63 -5.74 -14.27 -6.62
N TYR A 64 -5.87 -15.59 -6.61
CA TYR A 64 -4.71 -16.49 -6.55
C TYR A 64 -3.73 -16.20 -7.69
N ASN A 65 -4.23 -16.15 -8.93
CA ASN A 65 -3.39 -15.88 -10.09
C ASN A 65 -2.75 -14.47 -10.03
N GLY A 66 -3.51 -13.46 -9.60
CA GLY A 66 -3.04 -12.08 -9.53
C GLY A 66 -1.98 -11.84 -8.45
N LEU A 67 -2.01 -12.60 -7.36
CA LEU A 67 -1.03 -12.54 -6.27
C LEU A 67 0.21 -13.42 -6.54
N MET A 68 0.02 -14.62 -7.10
CA MET A 68 1.06 -15.67 -7.12
C MET A 68 1.72 -15.89 -8.48
N LYS A 69 1.11 -15.45 -9.59
CA LYS A 69 1.68 -15.66 -10.93
C LYS A 69 2.37 -14.39 -11.43
N LEU A 70 3.40 -14.59 -12.26
CA LEU A 70 4.05 -13.50 -12.98
C LEU A 70 3.42 -13.30 -14.37
N PRO A 71 3.21 -12.03 -14.81
CA PRO A 71 3.40 -10.81 -14.03
C PRO A 71 2.34 -10.66 -12.93
N GLN A 72 2.74 -10.14 -11.77
CA GLN A 72 1.84 -9.87 -10.64
C GLN A 72 0.85 -8.77 -11.02
N ARG A 73 -0.43 -8.94 -10.66
CA ARG A 73 -1.52 -8.00 -10.98
C ARG A 73 -2.33 -7.54 -9.76
N ILE A 74 -2.04 -8.12 -8.60
CA ILE A 74 -2.60 -7.72 -7.31
C ILE A 74 -1.44 -7.49 -6.36
N PHE A 75 -1.42 -6.31 -5.75
CA PHE A 75 -0.35 -5.87 -4.86
C PHE A 75 -0.92 -5.66 -3.47
N LEU A 76 -0.12 -5.94 -2.44
CA LEU A 76 -0.50 -5.81 -1.03
C LEU A 76 0.42 -4.80 -0.34
N TYR A 77 -0.14 -4.04 0.59
CA TYR A 77 0.59 -3.13 1.45
C TYR A 77 0.02 -3.11 2.89
N PRO A 78 0.86 -3.26 3.92
CA PRO A 78 2.27 -3.67 3.84
C PRO A 78 2.39 -5.11 3.27
N SER A 79 3.58 -5.71 3.35
CA SER A 79 3.76 -7.08 2.89
C SER A 79 2.76 -8.04 3.56
N ILE A 80 2.48 -9.19 2.94
CA ILE A 80 1.52 -10.18 3.47
C ILE A 80 1.86 -10.69 4.89
N ASN A 81 3.13 -10.52 5.31
CA ASN A 81 3.63 -10.91 6.63
C ASN A 81 3.54 -9.80 7.67
N GLU A 82 3.06 -8.62 7.28
CA GLU A 82 2.89 -7.44 8.13
C GLU A 82 1.40 -7.08 8.26
N SER A 83 1.10 -6.00 8.97
CA SER A 83 -0.25 -5.46 9.07
C SER A 83 -0.20 -3.94 9.15
N LEU A 84 -1.21 -3.28 8.61
CA LEU A 84 -1.52 -1.92 9.00
C LEU A 84 -1.76 -1.87 10.52
N PRO A 85 -1.47 -0.74 11.19
CA PRO A 85 -1.86 -0.52 12.58
C PRO A 85 -3.33 -0.85 12.83
N LEU A 86 -3.63 -1.39 14.00
CA LEU A 86 -5.00 -1.71 14.42
C LEU A 86 -5.48 -0.67 15.44
N GLY A 87 -6.80 -0.53 15.59
CA GLY A 87 -7.40 0.35 16.59
C GLY A 87 -7.29 1.85 16.29
N PHE A 88 -7.15 2.24 15.01
CA PHE A 88 -7.15 3.64 14.61
C PHE A 88 -8.55 4.14 14.28
N ASP A 89 -8.82 5.43 14.52
CA ASP A 89 -10.00 6.10 13.93
C ASP A 89 -9.73 6.48 12.48
N SER A 90 -8.51 6.97 12.20
CA SER A 90 -8.01 7.16 10.86
C SER A 90 -6.49 6.96 10.78
N ILE A 91 -6.00 6.56 9.61
CA ILE A 91 -4.57 6.43 9.34
C ILE A 91 -4.22 6.88 7.93
N SER A 92 -3.17 7.70 7.82
CA SER A 92 -2.59 8.08 6.53
C SER A 92 -1.65 6.98 6.01
N TYR A 93 -1.70 6.71 4.71
CA TYR A 93 -0.86 5.71 4.07
C TYR A 93 -0.22 6.24 2.78
N SER A 94 0.83 5.55 2.35
CA SER A 94 1.51 5.76 1.07
C SER A 94 1.83 4.39 0.47
N PHE A 95 1.12 4.00 -0.59
CA PHE A 95 1.28 2.71 -1.26
C PHE A 95 2.17 2.88 -2.49
N PRO A 96 3.45 2.46 -2.43
CA PRO A 96 4.34 2.48 -3.58
C PRO A 96 3.92 1.44 -4.62
N LEU A 97 3.69 1.89 -5.85
CA LEU A 97 3.26 1.06 -6.97
C LEU A 97 3.88 1.58 -8.26
N GLU A 98 4.09 0.66 -9.20
CA GLU A 98 4.48 1.01 -10.56
C GLU A 98 3.36 1.74 -11.31
N ALA A 99 3.71 2.38 -12.43
CA ALA A 99 2.72 2.98 -13.31
C ALA A 99 1.74 1.91 -13.83
N GLY A 100 0.44 2.24 -13.84
CA GLY A 100 -0.60 1.31 -14.24
C GLY A 100 -2.00 1.72 -13.82
N ILE A 101 -2.97 0.96 -14.31
CA ILE A 101 -4.40 1.16 -14.04
C ILE A 101 -4.85 0.15 -12.99
N TYR A 102 -5.25 0.64 -11.82
CA TYR A 102 -5.74 -0.15 -10.70
C TYR A 102 -7.25 0.01 -10.61
N ASN A 103 -7.96 -1.05 -11.04
CA ASN A 103 -9.42 -1.07 -11.13
C ASN A 103 -10.09 -1.36 -9.79
N TYR A 104 -9.34 -1.84 -8.80
CA TYR A 104 -9.87 -2.08 -7.47
C TYR A 104 -8.80 -1.85 -6.40
N VAL A 105 -8.99 -0.80 -5.61
CA VAL A 105 -8.16 -0.48 -4.44
C VAL A 105 -9.02 -0.60 -3.20
N GLY A 106 -8.54 -1.30 -2.17
CA GLY A 106 -9.30 -1.46 -0.95
C GLY A 106 -8.51 -2.06 0.20
N VAL A 107 -9.22 -2.32 1.29
CA VAL A 107 -8.65 -2.89 2.51
C VAL A 107 -9.26 -4.26 2.74
N VAL A 108 -8.41 -5.25 2.98
CA VAL A 108 -8.79 -6.60 3.37
C VAL A 108 -8.38 -6.87 4.81
N GLN A 109 -9.26 -7.57 5.53
CA GLN A 109 -9.01 -8.13 6.83
C GLN A 109 -8.73 -9.62 6.68
N GLN A 110 -7.65 -10.11 7.28
CA GLN A 110 -7.42 -11.53 7.50
C GLN A 110 -8.20 -11.98 8.74
N ILE A 111 -9.10 -12.94 8.55
CA ILE A 111 -9.99 -13.49 9.59
C ILE A 111 -9.62 -14.93 9.99
N ASP A 112 -8.76 -15.59 9.23
CA ASP A 112 -8.28 -16.95 9.53
C ASP A 112 -6.81 -17.13 9.10
N THR A 113 -6.11 -18.11 9.65
CA THR A 113 -4.76 -18.51 9.27
C THR A 113 -4.72 -19.75 8.38
N ASP A 114 -5.83 -20.49 8.25
CA ASP A 114 -5.93 -21.74 7.49
C ASP A 114 -6.03 -21.51 5.98
N PHE A 115 -4.94 -21.02 5.39
CA PHE A 115 -4.80 -20.87 3.94
C PHE A 115 -4.88 -22.19 3.18
N VAL A 116 -4.54 -23.31 3.82
CA VAL A 116 -4.51 -24.63 3.17
C VAL A 116 -5.93 -25.08 2.83
N ASN A 117 -6.85 -25.02 3.80
CA ASN A 117 -8.22 -25.48 3.57
C ASN A 117 -9.14 -24.37 3.04
N LYS A 118 -8.91 -23.10 3.42
CA LYS A 118 -9.80 -21.98 3.08
C LYS A 118 -9.30 -21.11 1.93
N GLY A 119 -8.03 -21.25 1.52
CA GLY A 119 -7.46 -20.47 0.42
C GLY A 119 -7.59 -18.97 0.66
N ILE A 120 -8.02 -18.22 -0.36
CA ILE A 120 -8.18 -16.76 -0.25
C ILE A 120 -9.35 -16.31 0.64
N ARG A 121 -10.27 -17.22 1.00
CA ARG A 121 -11.43 -16.92 1.85
C ARG A 121 -11.06 -16.65 3.31
N VAL A 122 -9.78 -16.80 3.66
CA VAL A 122 -9.22 -16.29 4.91
C VAL A 122 -9.19 -14.76 4.97
N PHE A 123 -9.40 -14.09 3.84
CA PHE A 123 -9.56 -12.64 3.78
C PHE A 123 -11.01 -12.26 3.50
N ARG A 124 -11.38 -11.06 3.94
CA ARG A 124 -12.60 -10.36 3.52
C ARG A 124 -12.29 -8.89 3.24
N VAL A 125 -12.93 -8.32 2.24
CA VAL A 125 -12.85 -6.88 1.95
C VAL A 125 -13.72 -6.13 2.97
N VAL A 126 -13.11 -5.19 3.69
CA VAL A 126 -13.78 -4.37 4.72
C VAL A 126 -14.02 -2.93 4.27
N GLY A 127 -13.46 -2.53 3.12
CA GLY A 127 -13.69 -1.23 2.51
C GLY A 127 -12.93 -1.09 1.19
N PHE A 128 -13.34 -0.14 0.36
CA PHE A 128 -12.67 0.14 -0.91
C PHE A 128 -12.75 1.61 -1.31
N TYR A 129 -11.86 2.02 -2.21
CA TYR A 129 -11.91 3.34 -2.84
C TYR A 129 -13.09 3.41 -3.80
N LYS A 130 -14.08 4.22 -3.45
CA LYS A 130 -15.35 4.34 -4.17
C LYS A 130 -15.19 5.11 -5.48
N ASN A 131 -15.93 4.71 -6.51
CA ASN A 131 -16.03 5.49 -7.74
C ASN A 131 -16.80 6.81 -7.44
N PRO A 132 -16.25 8.00 -7.79
CA PRO A 132 -16.91 9.28 -7.57
C PRO A 132 -18.28 9.42 -8.23
N GLU A 133 -18.52 8.71 -9.34
CA GLU A 133 -19.79 8.74 -10.08
C GLU A 133 -20.80 7.71 -9.56
N ASN A 134 -20.32 6.64 -8.93
CA ASN A 134 -21.16 5.58 -8.39
C ASN A 134 -20.48 4.91 -7.19
N ASP A 135 -20.93 5.26 -6.00
CA ASP A 135 -20.28 4.86 -4.75
C ASP A 135 -20.47 3.37 -4.39
N THR A 136 -21.29 2.64 -5.17
CA THR A 136 -21.48 1.19 -5.06
C THR A 136 -20.42 0.38 -5.81
N LEU A 137 -19.63 1.03 -6.67
CA LEU A 137 -18.60 0.40 -7.48
C LEU A 137 -17.20 0.89 -7.07
N PRO A 138 -16.16 0.05 -7.20
CA PRO A 138 -14.78 0.50 -7.03
C PRO A 138 -14.41 1.59 -8.03
N GLY A 139 -13.68 2.59 -7.54
CA GLY A 139 -13.06 3.63 -8.36
C GLY A 139 -11.74 3.14 -8.95
N THR A 140 -11.46 3.57 -10.17
CA THR A 140 -10.18 3.33 -10.83
C THR A 140 -9.13 4.37 -10.38
N VAL A 141 -7.91 3.90 -10.13
CA VAL A 141 -6.74 4.74 -9.85
C VAL A 141 -5.71 4.54 -10.97
N ILE A 142 -5.31 5.62 -11.64
CA ILE A 142 -4.38 5.58 -12.77
C ILE A 142 -3.04 6.14 -12.32
N VAL A 143 -2.10 5.28 -11.91
CA VAL A 143 -0.76 5.73 -11.50
C VAL A 143 0.08 6.02 -12.75
N ASN A 144 0.50 7.27 -12.92
CA ASN A 144 1.41 7.68 -13.99
C ASN A 144 2.87 7.49 -13.60
N GLU A 145 3.75 7.50 -14.59
CA GLU A 145 5.19 7.56 -14.34
C GLU A 145 5.55 8.84 -13.57
N TYR A 146 6.44 8.69 -12.59
CA TYR A 146 7.00 9.75 -11.74
C TYR A 146 5.99 10.52 -10.88
N GLU A 147 4.76 10.00 -10.71
CA GLU A 147 3.70 10.67 -9.95
C GLU A 147 3.24 9.83 -8.73
N GLN A 148 2.97 10.54 -7.62
CA GLN A 148 2.20 10.00 -6.50
C GLN A 148 0.82 10.65 -6.45
N ILE A 149 -0.22 9.86 -6.71
CA ILE A 149 -1.60 10.32 -6.60
C ILE A 149 -1.98 10.46 -5.14
N LYS A 150 -2.73 11.50 -4.79
CA LYS A 150 -3.22 11.75 -3.44
C LYS A 150 -4.74 11.73 -3.40
N GLY A 151 -5.31 11.59 -2.20
CA GLY A 151 -6.76 11.64 -1.99
C GLY A 151 -7.46 10.32 -2.26
N ILE A 152 -6.72 9.20 -2.31
CA ILE A 152 -7.32 7.86 -2.38
C ILE A 152 -7.81 7.48 -0.98
N ASN A 153 -8.94 8.02 -0.57
CA ASN A 153 -9.49 7.80 0.77
C ASN A 153 -10.38 6.56 0.79
N ILE A 154 -10.26 5.75 1.84
CA ILE A 154 -11.00 4.50 1.98
C ILE A 154 -11.73 4.50 3.32
N TYR A 155 -13.00 4.10 3.28
CA TYR A 155 -13.83 3.96 4.46
C TYR A 155 -14.04 2.48 4.75
N ILE A 156 -13.67 2.04 5.94
CA ILE A 156 -13.84 0.65 6.37
C ILE A 156 -14.99 0.54 7.36
N ASP A 157 -15.79 -0.51 7.20
CA ASP A 157 -16.85 -0.90 8.13
C ASP A 157 -16.77 -2.40 8.36
N PHE A 158 -16.56 -2.80 9.61
CA PHE A 158 -16.36 -4.20 9.97
C PHE A 158 -17.68 -4.99 10.11
N TYR A 159 -18.82 -4.29 10.13
CA TYR A 159 -20.15 -4.87 10.36
C TYR A 159 -21.11 -4.69 9.18
N ASN A 160 -20.93 -3.66 8.36
CA ASN A 160 -21.65 -3.48 7.10
C ASN A 160 -20.73 -3.77 5.90
N LEU A 161 -20.42 -5.05 5.71
CA LEU A 161 -19.47 -5.47 4.70
C LEU A 161 -20.00 -5.27 3.29
N VAL A 162 -19.09 -4.88 2.40
CA VAL A 162 -19.33 -4.85 0.96
C VAL A 162 -19.59 -6.25 0.43
N LYS A 163 -20.26 -6.36 -0.73
CA LYS A 163 -20.42 -7.66 -1.40
C LYS A 163 -19.04 -8.25 -1.68
N GLN A 164 -18.78 -9.43 -1.09
CA GLN A 164 -17.48 -10.07 -1.21
C GLN A 164 -17.28 -10.61 -2.62
N PRO A 165 -16.11 -10.37 -3.23
CA PRO A 165 -15.84 -10.87 -4.57
C PRO A 165 -15.42 -12.36 -4.62
N PHE A 166 -15.06 -12.97 -3.49
CA PHE A 166 -14.56 -14.35 -3.42
C PHE A 166 -14.97 -15.08 -2.13
#